data_AF-A0A1I0YTT0-F1
#
_entry.id   AF-A0A1I0YTT0-F1
#
_cell.length_a   1.000
_cell.length_b   1.000
_cell.length_c   1.000
_cell.angle_alpha   90.00
_cell.angle_beta   90.00
_cell.angle_gamma   90.00
#
_symmetry.space_group_name_H-M   'P 1'
#
loop_
_entity.id
_entity.type
_entity.pdbx_description
1 polymer ?
#
loop_
_entity_poly.entity_id
_entity_poly.type
_entity_poly.pdbx_seq_one_letter_code
_entity_poly.pdbx_strand_id
1 'polypeptide(L)'
;MKKNYCLDWLLFLSGLACIATGLLLDFHLIPGGREAKGPFVTVHTYSGYLMAVGILLHLVWHKSWISAVTKKICGEKSKKY
;
A
#
# COMPACT_ATOMS: atom_id res chain seq x y z
N MET A 1 16.67 6.65 16.25
CA MET A 1 16.33 5.78 15.10
C MET A 1 16.01 6.67 13.90
N LYS A 2 16.87 6.68 12.88
CA LYS A 2 16.67 7.45 11.64
C LYS A 2 15.37 6.94 11.00
N LYS A 3 14.26 7.66 11.19
CA LYS A 3 12.93 7.25 10.72
C LYS A 3 13.00 7.32 9.21
N ASN A 4 13.10 6.16 8.56
CA ASN A 4 13.18 6.04 7.11
C ASN A 4 11.82 6.39 6.50
N TYR A 5 11.48 7.67 6.52
CA TYR A 5 10.30 8.30 5.91
C TYR A 5 10.18 7.95 4.42
N CYS A 6 11.30 7.54 3.82
CA CYS A 6 11.40 7.06 2.45
C CYS A 6 10.53 5.82 2.17
N LEU A 7 10.48 4.84 3.08
CA LEU A 7 9.65 3.63 2.87
C LEU A 7 8.16 3.96 2.91
N ASP A 8 7.76 4.87 3.81
CA ASP A 8 6.38 5.34 3.94
C ASP A 8 5.94 6.13 2.69
N TRP A 9 6.80 7.03 2.22
CA TRP A 9 6.60 7.77 0.97
C TRP A 9 6.55 6.86 -0.26
N LEU A 10 7.39 5.83 -0.31
CA LEU A 10 7.42 4.88 -1.42
C LEU A 10 6.14 4.02 -1.43
N LEU A 11 5.66 3.59 -0.26
CA LEU A 11 4.35 2.97 -0.12
C LEU A 11 3.24 3.89 -0.63
N PHE A 12 3.23 5.13 -0.15
CA PHE A 12 2.20 6.11 -0.48
C PHE A 12 2.16 6.38 -1.98
N LEU A 13 3.32 6.59 -2.61
CA LEU A 13 3.42 6.84 -4.05
C LEU A 13 3.03 5.59 -4.87
N SER A 14 3.46 4.39 -4.46
CA SER A 14 3.09 3.14 -5.13
C SER A 14 1.59 2.86 -5.05
N GLY A 15 0.97 3.13 -3.88
CA GLY A 15 -0.46 2.97 -3.69
C GLY A 15 -1.27 4.01 -4.46
N LEU A 16 -0.82 5.27 -4.48
CA LEU A 16 -1.47 6.31 -5.26
C LEU A 16 -1.42 6.00 -6.76
N ALA A 17 -0.29 5.51 -7.27
CA ALA A 17 -0.16 5.06 -8.66
C ALA A 17 -1.05 3.84 -8.96
N CYS A 18 -1.14 2.88 -8.03
CA CYS A 18 -2.01 1.70 -8.16
C CYS A 18 -3.50 2.10 -8.18
N ILE A 19 -3.93 3.01 -7.30
CA ILE A 19 -5.30 3.53 -7.27
C ILE A 19 -5.60 4.32 -8.54
N ALA A 20 -4.70 5.21 -8.97
CA ALA A 20 -4.91 6.02 -10.17
C ALA A 20 -5.01 5.15 -11.43
N THR A 21 -4.13 4.17 -11.60
CA THR A 21 -4.17 3.25 -12.74
C THR A 21 -5.39 2.32 -12.70
N GLY A 22 -5.80 1.87 -11.52
CA GLY A 22 -7.02 1.07 -11.34
C GLY A 22 -8.28 1.88 -11.65
N LEU A 23 -8.36 3.12 -11.18
CA LEU A 23 -9.49 4.02 -11.42
C LEU A 23 -9.59 4.38 -12.91
N LEU A 24 -8.48 4.66 -13.58
CA LEU A 24 -8.44 4.94 -15.02
C LEU A 24 -8.87 3.72 -15.85
N LEU A 25 -8.55 2.51 -15.41
CA LEU A 25 -8.97 1.27 -16.05
C LEU A 25 -10.48 0.99 -15.84
N ASP A 26 -10.97 1.21 -14.62
CA ASP A 26 -12.35 0.94 -14.19
C ASP A 26 -13.35 1.94 -14.80
N PHE A 27 -13.02 3.24 -14.78
CA PHE A 27 -13.86 4.28 -15.37
C PHE A 27 -13.89 4.26 -16.91
N HIS A 28 -13.16 3.34 -17.56
CA HIS A 28 -13.08 3.22 -19.02
C HIS A 28 -12.76 4.56 -19.70
N LEU A 29 -12.07 5.47 -18.98
CA LEU A 29 -11.73 6.84 -19.39
C LEU A 29 -10.68 6.88 -20.50
N ILE A 30 -10.22 5.71 -20.97
CA ILE A 30 -9.33 5.56 -22.10
C ILE A 30 -10.18 5.28 -23.35
N PRO A 31 -10.45 6.29 -24.20
CA PRO A 31 -10.99 6.07 -25.54
C PRO A 31 -9.90 5.40 -26.39
N GLY A 32 -10.11 4.11 -26.67
CA GLY A 32 -9.14 3.27 -27.37
C GLY A 32 -9.32 1.85 -26.86
N GLY A 33 -9.62 0.91 -27.76
CA GLY A 33 -9.98 -0.46 -27.40
C GLY A 33 -8.88 -1.26 -26.65
N ARG A 34 -8.95 -2.58 -26.74
CA ARG A 34 -8.09 -3.55 -26.01
C ARG A 34 -6.59 -3.20 -26.04
N GLU A 35 -6.12 -2.61 -27.14
CA GLU A 35 -4.74 -2.17 -27.39
C GLU A 35 -4.23 -1.08 -26.43
N ALA A 36 -5.06 -0.08 -26.10
CA ALA A 36 -4.67 1.03 -25.22
C ALA A 36 -4.69 0.64 -23.73
N LYS A 37 -5.45 -0.41 -23.40
CA LYS A 37 -5.57 -0.95 -22.05
C LYS A 37 -4.39 -1.83 -21.64
N GLY A 38 -3.72 -2.47 -22.60
CA GLY A 38 -2.57 -3.36 -22.38
C GLY A 38 -1.48 -2.78 -21.47
N PRO A 39 -0.88 -1.62 -21.80
CA PRO A 39 0.16 -1.02 -20.97
C PRO A 39 -0.35 -0.58 -19.60
N PHE A 40 -1.58 -0.08 -19.51
CA PHE A 40 -2.20 0.32 -18.24
C PHE A 40 -2.41 -0.85 -17.27
N VAL A 41 -2.88 -1.99 -17.78
CA VAL A 41 -3.05 -3.23 -17.00
C VAL A 41 -1.69 -3.73 -16.52
N THR A 42 -0.66 -3.68 -17.37
CA THR A 42 0.71 -4.05 -17.00
C THR A 42 1.22 -3.16 -15.86
N VAL A 43 1.13 -1.83 -16.00
CA VAL A 43 1.60 -0.90 -14.98
C VAL A 43 0.82 -1.07 -13.66
N HIS A 44 -0.50 -1.25 -13.73
CA HIS A 44 -1.31 -1.53 -12.54
C HIS A 44 -0.89 -2.83 -11.84
N THR A 45 -0.67 -3.90 -12.60
CA THR A 45 -0.26 -5.21 -12.06
C THR A 45 1.12 -5.13 -11.39
N TYR A 46 2.11 -4.55 -12.07
CA TYR A 46 3.46 -4.41 -11.51
C TYR A 46 3.52 -3.44 -10.34
N SER A 47 2.78 -2.33 -10.38
CA SER A 47 2.67 -1.41 -9.23
C SER A 47 1.97 -2.07 -8.04
N GLY A 48 0.97 -2.92 -8.29
CA GLY A 48 0.34 -3.76 -7.27
C GLY A 48 1.31 -4.72 -6.60
N TYR A 49 2.14 -5.43 -7.37
CA TYR A 49 3.19 -6.30 -6.80
C TYR A 49 4.21 -5.51 -5.97
N LEU A 50 4.68 -4.36 -6.48
CA LEU A 50 5.59 -3.48 -5.75
C LEU A 50 4.98 -2.98 -4.44
N MET A 51 3.70 -2.62 -4.45
CA MET A 51 2.97 -2.18 -3.27
C MET A 51 2.82 -3.33 -2.26
N ALA A 52 2.49 -4.55 -2.71
CA ALA A 52 2.36 -5.70 -1.83
C ALA A 52 3.69 -6.02 -1.11
N VAL A 53 4.80 -6.05 -1.85
CA VAL A 53 6.15 -6.24 -1.28
C VAL A 53 6.50 -5.09 -0.33
N GLY A 54 6.19 -3.85 -0.72
CA GLY A 54 6.37 -2.66 0.11
C GLY A 54 5.64 -2.79 1.45
N ILE A 55 4.34 -3.14 1.42
CA ILE A 55 3.52 -3.31 2.63
C ILE A 55 4.10 -4.38 3.55
N LEU A 56 4.53 -5.51 3.00
CA LEU A 56 5.17 -6.57 3.79
C LEU A 56 6.44 -6.07 4.49
N LEU A 57 7.31 -5.38 3.75
CA LEU A 57 8.51 -4.77 4.32
C LEU A 57 8.17 -3.71 5.38
N HIS A 58 7.17 -2.88 5.13
CA HIS A 58 6.70 -1.87 6.08
C HIS A 58 6.22 -2.50 7.38
N LEU A 59 5.39 -3.55 7.31
CA LEU A 59 4.90 -4.29 8.49
C LEU A 59 6.02 -4.92 9.30
N VAL A 60 7.01 -5.54 8.62
CA VAL A 60 8.19 -6.12 9.29
C VAL A 60 9.04 -5.04 9.95
N TRP A 61 9.23 -3.89 9.29
CA TRP A 61 10.01 -2.78 9.81
C TRP A 61 9.32 -2.08 10.99
N HIS A 62 7.99 -1.95 10.94
CA HIS A 62 7.17 -1.36 11.99
C HIS A 62 6.71 -2.37 13.05
N LYS A 63 7.20 -3.61 13.03
CA LYS A 63 6.77 -4.67 13.96
C LYS A 63 6.89 -4.27 15.44
N SER A 64 7.90 -3.48 15.80
CA SER A 64 8.06 -2.96 17.16
C SER A 64 6.98 -1.93 17.54
N TRP A 65 6.57 -1.07 16.60
CA TRP A 65 5.48 -0.12 16.79
C TRP A 65 4.14 -0.85 16.85
N ILE A 66 3.91 -1.79 15.93
CA ILE A 66 2.71 -2.63 15.89
C ILE A 66 2.55 -3.38 17.21
N SER A 67 3.61 -4.05 17.70
CA SER A 67 3.56 -4.77 18.98
C SER A 67 3.27 -3.83 20.16
N ALA A 68 3.81 -2.61 20.16
CA ALA A 68 3.50 -1.62 21.19
C ALA A 68 2.04 -1.16 21.14
N VAL A 69 1.49 -0.92 19.95
CA VAL A 69 0.07 -0.56 19.75
C VAL A 69 -0.85 -1.72 20.12
N THR A 70 -0.54 -2.95 19.69
CA THR A 70 -1.30 -4.15 20.05
C THR A 70 -1.29 -4.39 21.56
N LYS A 71 -0.14 -4.23 22.22
CA LYS A 71 -0.04 -4.30 23.69
C LYS A 71 -0.85 -3.21 24.37
N LYS A 72 -0.90 -1.99 23.80
CA LYS A 72 -1.73 -0.91 24.34
C LYS A 72 -3.22 -1.24 24.23
N ILE A 73 -3.68 -1.64 23.05
CA ILE A 73 -5.08 -2.00 22.79
C ILE A 73 -5.52 -3.25 23.58
N CYS A 74 -4.69 -4.28 23.62
CA CYS A 74 -5.01 -5.53 24.32
C CYS A 74 -4.77 -5.44 25.85
N GLY A 75 -3.82 -4.61 26.29
CA GLY A 75 -3.53 -4.37 27.70
C GLY A 75 -4.53 -3.43 28.39
N GLU A 76 -5.12 -2.48 27.67
CA GLU A 76 -6.20 -1.62 28.20
C GLU A 76 -7.45 -2.43 28.56
N LYS A 77 -7.67 -3.59 27.92
CA LYS A 77 -8.74 -4.53 28.27
C LYS A 77 -8.52 -5.21 29.62
N SER A 78 -7.30 -5.24 30.15
CA SER A 78 -6.97 -5.90 31.42
C SER A 78 -7.01 -4.98 32.64
N LYS A 79 -7.02 -3.65 32.47
CA LYS A 79 -7.06 -2.67 33.57
C LYS A 79 -8.46 -2.14 33.89
N LYS A 80 -9.48 -2.63 33.18
CA LYS A 80 -10.87 -2.16 33.29
C LYS A 80 -11.80 -3.15 34.04
N TYR A 81 -11.23 -4.17 34.67
CA TYR A 81 -11.93 -5.11 35.55
C TYR A 81 -11.26 -5.07 36.92
#